data_AF-A0A6A4BVB4-F1
#
_entry.id   AF-A0A6A4BVB4-F1
#
_cell.length_a   1.000
_cell.length_b   1.000
_cell.length_c   1.000
_cell.angle_alpha   90.00
_cell.angle_beta   90.00
_cell.angle_gamma   90.00
#
_symmetry.space_group_name_H-M   'P 1'
#
loop_
_entity.id
_entity.type
_entity.pdbx_description
1 polymer ?
#
loop_
_entity_poly.entity_id
_entity_poly.type
_entity_poly.pdbx_seq_one_letter_code
_entity_poly.pdbx_strand_id
1 'polypeptide(L)' 'MVRQVAKGNSAEHIMDKLRVPYDVMNGERVYSMKNKHYARYVKWLMKYRDDPLTYPN' A
#
# COMPACT_ATOMS: atom_id res chain seq x y z
N MET A 1 21.51 -5.81 -4.31
CA MET A 1 20.97 -5.97 -2.94
C MET A 1 19.46 -5.77 -3.02
N VAL A 2 18.70 -6.84 -3.20
CA VAL A 2 17.23 -6.77 -3.29
C VAL A 2 16.75 -6.44 -1.89
N ARG A 3 16.36 -5.17 -1.65
CA ARG A 3 15.73 -4.79 -0.38
C ARG A 3 14.47 -5.65 -0.27
N GLN A 4 14.50 -6.63 0.63
CA GLN A 4 13.29 -7.30 1.06
C GLN A 4 12.39 -6.19 1.58
N VAL A 5 11.42 -5.75 0.78
CA VAL A 5 10.27 -4.99 1.29
C VAL A 5 9.75 -5.90 2.39
N ALA A 6 9.96 -5.51 3.65
CA ALA A 6 9.60 -6.33 4.80
C ALA A 6 8.22 -6.91 4.54
N LYS A 7 8.02 -8.23 4.67
CA LYS A 7 6.80 -8.92 4.21
C LYS A 7 5.47 -8.29 4.71
N GLY A 8 5.52 -7.41 5.73
CA GLY A 8 4.40 -6.59 6.21
C GLY A 8 4.21 -5.20 5.57
N ASN A 9 4.99 -4.82 4.56
CA ASN A 9 4.91 -3.52 3.85
C ASN A 9 4.36 -3.66 2.42
N SER A 10 3.89 -4.84 2.01
CA SER A 10 3.16 -4.96 0.74
C SER A 10 1.88 -4.13 0.80
N ALA A 11 1.48 -3.54 -0.33
CA ALA A 11 0.24 -2.78 -0.42
C ALA A 11 -0.94 -3.62 0.11
N GLU A 12 -1.02 -4.89 -0.29
CA GLU A 12 -2.07 -5.81 0.14
C GLU A 12 -2.12 -5.99 1.67
N HIS A 13 -0.97 -6.20 2.32
CA HIS A 13 -0.94 -6.39 3.77
C HIS A 13 -1.39 -5.13 4.53
N ILE A 14 -0.93 -3.96 4.09
CA ILE A 14 -1.31 -2.68 4.68
C ILE A 14 -2.80 -2.39 4.44
N MET A 15 -3.29 -2.63 3.22
CA MET A 15 -4.69 -2.40 2.87
C MET A 15 -5.63 -3.37 3.60
N ASP A 16 -5.25 -4.63 3.77
CA ASP A 16 -6.03 -5.61 4.52
C ASP A 16 -6.13 -5.24 6.01
N LYS A 17 -5.02 -4.80 6.62
CA LYS A 17 -5.01 -4.29 8.01
C LYS A 17 -5.92 -3.08 8.19
N LEU A 18 -5.98 -2.19 7.19
CA LEU A 18 -6.83 -1.00 7.19
C LEU A 18 -8.25 -1.28 6.67
N ARG A 19 -8.56 -2.54 6.30
CA ARG A 19 -9.85 -2.99 5.75
C ARG A 19 -10.31 -2.12 4.58
N VAL A 20 -9.38 -1.75 3.71
CA VAL A 20 -9.66 -0.91 2.54
C VAL A 20 -10.36 -1.74 1.48
N PRO A 21 -11.55 -1.34 1.02
CA PRO A 21 -12.24 -2.03 -0.07
C PRO A 21 -11.42 -1.93 -1.36
N TYR A 22 -11.39 -3.03 -2.09
CA TYR A 22 -10.72 -3.17 -3.37
C TYR A 22 -11.61 -3.93 -4.34
N ASP A 23 -11.42 -3.65 -5.62
CA ASP A 23 -11.95 -4.47 -6.71
C ASP A 23 -10.85 -5.39 -7.21
N VAL A 24 -11.23 -6.52 -7.81
CA VAL A 24 -10.27 -7.40 -8.50
C VAL A 24 -10.45 -7.21 -10.00
N MET A 25 -9.42 -6.68 -10.65
CA MET A 25 -9.40 -6.49 -12.11
C MET A 25 -8.19 -7.23 -12.68
N ASN A 26 -8.42 -8.11 -13.66
CA ASN A 26 -7.37 -8.95 -14.27
C ASN A 26 -6.56 -9.78 -13.25
N GLY A 27 -7.18 -10.17 -12.13
CA GLY A 27 -6.51 -10.94 -11.07
C GLY A 27 -5.68 -10.09 -10.11
N GLU A 28 -5.62 -8.77 -10.30
CA GLU A 28 -4.92 -7.84 -9.42
C GLU A 28 -5.91 -7.05 -8.56
N ARG A 29 -5.53 -6.77 -7.31
CA ARG A 29 -6.32 -5.92 -6.40
C ARG A 29 -6.13 -4.45 -6.77
N VAL A 30 -7.22 -3.79 -7.12
CA VAL A 30 -7.24 -2.37 -7.44
C VAL A 30 -8.01 -1.62 -6.36
N TYR A 31 -7.34 -0.64 -5.75
CA TYR A 31 -7.91 0.15 -4.67
C TYR A 31 -8.39 1.50 -5.21
N SER A 32 -9.47 2.02 -4.62
CA SER A 32 -10.00 3.32 -5.01
C SER A 32 -9.20 4.48 -4.41
N MET A 33 -8.73 5.41 -5.25
CA MET A 33 -8.16 6.70 -4.82
C MET A 33 -9.14 7.56 -4.01
N LYS A 34 -10.45 7.28 -4.06
CA LYS A 34 -11.46 7.94 -3.21
C LYS A 34 -11.36 7.50 -1.75
N ASN A 35 -10.74 6.35 -1.47
CA ASN A 35 -10.53 5.90 -0.10
C ASN A 35 -9.37 6.66 0.55
N LYS A 36 -9.64 7.31 1.69
CA LYS A 36 -8.67 8.12 2.43
C LYS A 36 -7.40 7.34 2.82
N HIS A 37 -7.53 6.05 3.14
CA HIS A 37 -6.41 5.20 3.53
C HIS A 37 -5.52 4.86 2.35
N TYR A 38 -6.11 4.48 1.21
CA TYR A 38 -5.34 4.21 -0.01
C TYR A 38 -4.67 5.47 -0.55
N ALA A 39 -5.38 6.60 -0.56
CA ALA A 39 -4.81 7.89 -0.96
C ALA A 39 -3.61 8.29 -0.06
N ARG A 40 -3.70 8.05 1.26
CA ARG A 40 -2.60 8.27 2.21
C ARG A 40 -1.42 7.36 1.92
N TYR A 41 -1.66 6.10 1.59
CA TYR A 41 -0.64 5.14 1.18
C TYR A 41 0.08 5.54 -0.11
N VAL A 42 -0.65 5.96 -1.14
CA VAL A 42 -0.06 6.46 -2.39
C VAL A 42 0.81 7.69 -2.14
N LYS A 43 0.32 8.65 -1.34
CA LYS A 43 1.13 9.83 -0.94
C LYS A 43 2.38 9.44 -0.15
N TRP A 44 2.27 8.45 0.72
CA TRP A 44 3.41 7.93 1.47
C TRP A 44 4.43 7.28 0.53
N LEU A 45 3.99 6.44 -0.41
CA LEU A 45 4.87 5.85 -1.44
C LEU A 45 5.58 6.91 -2.28
N MET A 46 4.89 7.98 -2.68
CA MET A 46 5.50 9.09 -3.41
C MET A 46 6.57 9.82 -2.60
N LYS A 47 6.35 9.98 -1.28
CA LYS A 47 7.26 10.68 -0.38
C LYS A 47 8.49 9.84 0.00
N TYR A 48 8.33 8.52 0.13
CA TYR A 48 9.35 7.59 0.62
C TYR A 48 9.84 6.63 -0.47
N ARG A 49 9.72 7.04 -1.74
CA ARG A 49 10.02 6.21 -2.94
C ARG A 49 11.41 5.57 -2.91
N ASP A 50 12.41 6.29 -2.38
CA ASP A 50 13.80 5.84 -2.31
C ASP A 50 14.19 5.18 -0.97
N ASP A 51 13.39 5.38 0.09
CA ASP A 51 13.61 4.83 1.45
C ASP A 51 12.28 4.46 2.12
N PRO A 52 11.66 3.32 1.72
CA PRO A 52 10.40 2.90 2.28
C PRO A 52 10.59 2.42 3.73
N LEU A 53 10.36 3.33 4.68
CA LEU A 53 10.17 3.00 6.09
C LEU A 53 8.88 2.16 6.29
N THR A 54 8.58 1.74 7.50
CA THR A 54 7.27 1.13 7.83
C THR A 54 6.15 2.16 7.60
N TYR A 55 5.06 1.76 6.94
CA TYR A 55 3.89 2.63 6.80
C TYR A 55 3.34 2.96 8.21
N PRO A 56 3.35 4.23 8.64
CA PRO A 56 2.95 4.58 10.00
C PRO A 56 1.44 4.40 10.15
N ASN A 57 1.06 3.55 11.11
CA ASN A 57 -0.31 3.19 11.46
C ASN A 57 -1.13 4.43 11.85
#